data_AF-A0A9E0DPF9-F1
#
_entry.id   AF-A0A9E0DPF9-F1
#
_cell.length_a   1.000
_cell.length_b   1.000
_cell.length_c   1.000
_cell.angle_alpha   90.00
_cell.angle_beta   90.00
_cell.angle_gamma   90.00
#
_symmetry.space_group_name_H-M   'P 1'
#
loop_
_entity.id
_entity.type
_entity.pdbx_description
1 polymer ?
#
loop_
_entity_poly.entity_id
_entity_poly.type
_entity_poly.pdbx_seq_one_letter_code
_entity_poly.pdbx_strand_id
1 'polypeptide(L)'
;MNKHFWTFTGLIALICSSFALVQGQGHLTYTGILMFTLLSLFVPLVIHRMARFEFAVGFTMNMWYHVYAWAWWNLFFFMGTGGVLQLAIPTDNVLAIGALWFVVYVAVVVLIELTALLLTAFFGRERKHDLIDTTLDLSMYTLPVPLLLTGNVLYVDMYSNPMMAMYLSQTMAKMLQLCAYALIFLTMMSTVFYLFPRNGADKFPRLVRIFVTALMWLAINGHMLYGYIPPMMLDWIFVAVPVFRANPLVYVTPAIFEVAVIFISVVLGYYVEKCIIQYKSKGI
;
A
#
# COMPACT_ATOMS: atom_id res chain seq x y z
N MET A 1 14.06 20.05 2.70
CA MET A 1 13.09 19.40 3.61
C MET A 1 12.98 20.25 4.87
N ASN A 2 11.77 20.65 5.27
CA ASN A 2 11.54 21.76 6.18
C ASN A 2 11.83 21.38 7.65
N LYS A 3 12.45 22.28 8.43
CA LYS A 3 12.69 22.11 9.89
C LYS A 3 11.38 21.77 10.63
N HIS A 4 10.28 22.38 10.18
CA HIS A 4 8.94 22.18 10.70
C HIS A 4 8.43 20.73 10.60
N PHE A 5 8.79 20.00 9.53
CA PHE A 5 8.42 18.59 9.37
C PHE A 5 9.06 17.73 10.46
N TRP A 6 10.37 17.80 10.61
CA TRP A 6 11.08 16.98 11.58
C TRP A 6 10.68 17.26 13.02
N THR A 7 10.35 18.52 13.33
CA THR A 7 9.80 18.86 14.65
C THR A 7 8.40 18.27 14.88
N PHE A 8 7.53 18.33 13.86
CA PHE A 8 6.18 17.76 13.93
C PHE A 8 6.24 16.24 14.07
N THR A 9 6.94 15.56 13.15
CA THR A 9 7.09 14.10 13.15
C THR A 9 7.80 13.61 14.40
N GLY A 10 8.86 14.29 14.86
CA GLY A 10 9.59 13.90 16.07
C GLY A 10 8.71 13.98 17.32
N LEU A 11 7.89 15.02 17.45
CA LEU A 11 6.97 15.17 18.59
C LEU A 11 5.86 14.12 18.56
N ILE A 12 5.27 13.86 17.40
CA ILE A 12 4.25 12.81 17.23
C ILE A 12 4.84 11.44 17.53
N ALA A 13 6.00 11.13 16.96
CA ALA A 13 6.68 9.86 17.19
C ALA A 13 6.97 9.66 18.67
N LEU A 14 7.45 10.70 19.37
CA LEU A 14 7.70 10.62 20.81
C LEU A 14 6.41 10.36 21.60
N ILE A 15 5.32 11.08 21.31
CA ILE A 15 4.02 10.87 21.98
C ILE A 15 3.51 9.46 21.70
N CYS A 16 3.30 9.11 20.43
CA CYS A 16 2.71 7.83 20.04
C CYS A 16 3.51 6.64 20.59
N SER A 17 4.83 6.66 20.43
CA SER A 17 5.71 5.56 20.85
C SER A 17 5.79 5.45 22.37
N SER A 18 5.87 6.56 23.11
CA SER A 18 5.98 6.52 24.58
C SER A 18 4.70 5.99 25.23
N PHE A 19 3.53 6.49 24.81
CA PHE A 19 2.25 6.04 25.35
C PHE A 19 1.96 4.57 25.00
N ALA A 20 2.29 4.15 23.77
CA ALA A 20 2.17 2.75 23.36
C ALA A 20 3.07 1.84 24.20
N LEU A 21 4.31 2.25 24.46
CA LEU A 21 5.27 1.47 25.24
C LEU A 21 4.85 1.33 26.71
N VAL A 22 4.37 2.42 27.32
CA VAL A 22 3.84 2.40 28.70
C VAL A 22 2.63 1.47 28.79
N GLN A 23 1.69 1.57 27.84
CA GLN A 23 0.52 0.71 27.79
C GLN A 23 0.88 -0.77 27.54
N GLY A 24 1.96 -1.01 26.80
CA GLY A 24 2.52 -2.33 26.57
C GLY A 24 3.45 -2.85 27.67
N GLN A 25 3.66 -2.08 28.74
CA GLN A 25 4.58 -2.42 29.84
C GLN A 25 6.00 -2.74 29.35
N GLY A 26 6.46 -2.07 28.29
CA GLY A 26 7.77 -2.34 27.67
C GLY A 26 7.80 -3.50 26.67
N HIS A 27 6.68 -4.20 26.47
CA HIS A 27 6.55 -5.29 25.50
C HIS A 27 5.56 -4.93 24.37
N LEU A 28 5.71 -5.62 23.24
CA LEU A 28 4.71 -5.59 22.18
C LEU A 28 3.51 -6.46 22.59
N THR A 29 2.53 -5.80 23.15
CA THR A 29 1.24 -6.39 23.49
C THR A 29 0.17 -5.88 22.54
N TYR A 30 -0.94 -6.61 22.46
CA TYR A 30 -2.11 -6.18 21.70
C TYR A 30 -2.60 -4.78 22.14
N THR A 31 -2.57 -4.48 23.44
CA THR A 31 -2.96 -3.17 23.98
C THR A 31 -1.98 -2.07 23.59
N GLY A 32 -0.68 -2.34 23.58
CA GLY A 32 0.35 -1.42 23.09
C GLY A 32 0.19 -1.11 21.60
N ILE A 33 -0.04 -2.14 20.77
CA ILE A 33 -0.29 -1.98 19.32
C ILE A 33 -1.56 -1.17 19.07
N LEU A 34 -2.66 -1.47 19.77
CA LEU A 34 -3.90 -0.71 19.64
C LEU A 34 -3.69 0.75 20.01
N MET A 35 -3.02 1.01 21.14
CA MET A 35 -2.71 2.37 21.59
C MET A 35 -1.88 3.12 20.55
N PHE A 36 -0.82 2.48 20.02
CA PHE A 36 0.01 3.05 18.96
C PHE A 36 -0.81 3.35 17.70
N THR A 37 -1.60 2.39 17.23
CA THR A 37 -2.40 2.49 16.00
C THR A 37 -3.39 3.65 16.11
N LEU A 38 -4.06 3.81 17.24
CA LEU A 38 -4.99 4.91 17.47
C LEU A 38 -4.28 6.26 17.59
N LEU A 39 -3.20 6.35 18.37
CA LEU A 39 -2.48 7.61 18.57
C LEU A 39 -1.81 8.10 17.29
N SER A 40 -1.19 7.21 16.51
CA SER A 40 -0.57 7.54 15.21
C SER A 40 -1.58 8.02 14.16
N LEU A 41 -2.88 7.77 14.36
CA LEU A 41 -3.94 8.38 13.57
C LEU A 41 -4.35 9.74 14.13
N PHE A 42 -4.74 9.79 15.40
CA PHE A 42 -5.41 10.95 15.97
C PHE A 42 -4.46 12.10 16.32
N VAL A 43 -3.28 11.81 16.87
CA VAL A 43 -2.35 12.83 17.33
C VAL A 43 -1.91 13.76 16.18
N PRO A 44 -1.50 13.25 15.00
CA PRO A 44 -1.17 14.11 13.85
C PRO A 44 -2.35 14.99 13.42
N LEU A 45 -3.55 14.41 13.33
CA LEU A 45 -4.76 15.11 12.88
C LEU A 45 -5.16 16.24 13.83
N VAL A 46 -5.04 16.00 15.14
CA VAL A 46 -5.38 16.98 16.17
C VAL A 46 -4.35 18.10 16.20
N ILE A 47 -3.05 17.78 16.21
CA ILE A 47 -1.97 18.77 16.25
C ILE A 47 -2.01 19.65 14.99
N HIS A 48 -2.25 19.07 13.81
CA HIS A 48 -2.32 19.84 12.57
C HIS A 48 -3.49 20.84 12.54
N ARG A 49 -4.61 20.53 13.20
CA ARG A 49 -5.77 21.45 13.29
C ARG A 49 -5.59 22.56 14.33
N MET A 50 -4.61 22.44 15.22
CA MET A 50 -4.37 23.44 16.26
C MET A 50 -3.50 24.57 15.70
N ALA A 51 -4.14 25.68 15.30
CA ALA A 51 -3.49 26.89 14.76
C ALA A 51 -2.42 27.52 15.68
N ARG A 52 -2.40 27.15 16.97
CA ARG A 52 -1.40 27.61 17.95
C ARG A 52 0.00 27.05 17.75
N PHE A 53 0.16 26.00 16.94
CA PHE A 53 1.47 25.38 16.71
C PHE A 53 2.07 25.94 15.42
N GLU A 54 2.95 26.94 15.53
CA GLU A 54 3.62 27.57 14.38
C GLU A 54 4.35 26.57 13.48
N PHE A 55 4.83 25.45 14.05
CA PHE A 55 5.45 24.37 13.28
C PHE A 55 4.46 23.55 12.42
N ALA A 56 3.17 23.59 12.72
CA ALA A 56 2.13 22.98 11.88
C ALA A 56 1.69 23.91 10.74
N VAL A 57 1.82 25.24 10.91
CA VAL A 57 1.39 26.26 9.94
C VAL A 57 2.25 26.24 8.67
N GLY A 58 3.51 25.82 8.74
CA GLY A 58 4.43 25.68 7.59
C GLY A 58 4.49 24.27 6.98
N PHE A 59 3.69 23.33 7.48
CA PHE A 59 3.72 21.93 7.06
C PHE A 59 2.55 21.61 6.12
N THR A 60 2.83 21.50 4.82
CA THR A 60 1.83 21.24 3.79
C THR A 60 1.68 19.74 3.55
N MET A 61 0.96 19.06 4.43
CA MET A 61 0.58 17.65 4.25
C MET A 61 -0.93 17.53 4.14
N ASN A 62 -1.42 16.82 3.13
CA ASN A 62 -2.84 16.51 3.04
C ASN A 62 -3.18 15.37 4.02
N MET A 63 -4.08 15.68 4.96
CA MET A 63 -4.48 14.74 6.00
C MET A 63 -5.14 13.46 5.46
N TRP A 64 -5.77 13.49 4.29
CA TRP A 64 -6.30 12.26 3.69
C TRP A 64 -5.21 11.28 3.28
N TYR A 65 -4.06 11.78 2.82
CA TYR A 65 -2.92 10.95 2.49
C TYR A 65 -2.21 10.44 3.74
N HIS A 66 -2.29 11.16 4.86
CA HIS A 66 -1.90 10.64 6.17
C HIS A 66 -2.75 9.44 6.57
N VAL A 67 -4.08 9.55 6.52
CA VAL A 67 -4.98 8.44 6.86
C VAL A 67 -4.72 7.23 5.95
N TYR A 68 -4.50 7.47 4.66
CA TYR A 68 -4.16 6.41 3.70
C TYR A 68 -2.83 5.73 4.05
N ALA A 69 -1.75 6.51 4.25
CA ALA A 69 -0.44 5.97 4.64
C ALA A 69 -0.50 5.24 5.99
N TRP A 70 -1.21 5.83 6.96
CA TRP A 70 -1.44 5.24 8.28
C TRP A 70 -2.06 3.86 8.18
N ALA A 71 -3.13 3.70 7.38
CA ALA A 71 -3.79 2.41 7.23
C ALA A 71 -2.82 1.35 6.72
N TRP A 72 -2.06 1.67 5.65
CA TRP A 72 -1.17 0.72 5.00
C TRP A 72 0.07 0.35 5.83
N TRP A 73 0.70 1.32 6.49
CA TRP A 73 1.85 1.03 7.34
C TRP A 73 1.46 0.27 8.61
N ASN A 74 0.31 0.60 9.24
CA ASN A 74 -0.16 -0.18 10.39
C ASN A 74 -0.54 -1.60 9.97
N LEU A 75 -1.20 -1.79 8.83
CA LEU A 75 -1.46 -3.12 8.28
C LEU A 75 -0.15 -3.86 8.00
N PHE A 76 0.84 -3.23 7.39
CA PHE A 76 2.13 -3.87 7.08
C PHE A 76 2.86 -4.36 8.34
N PHE A 77 3.01 -3.49 9.34
CA PHE A 77 3.75 -3.82 10.56
C PHE A 77 2.94 -4.74 11.48
N PHE A 78 1.65 -4.48 11.68
CA PHE A 78 0.86 -5.15 12.71
C PHE A 78 -0.11 -6.23 12.18
N MET A 79 -0.30 -6.35 10.86
CA MET A 79 -1.14 -7.37 10.23
C MET A 79 -0.32 -8.25 9.28
N GLY A 80 0.05 -9.45 9.74
CA GLY A 80 0.77 -10.45 8.96
C GLY A 80 1.69 -11.33 9.80
N THR A 81 2.28 -12.34 9.17
CA THR A 81 3.23 -13.27 9.82
C THR A 81 4.68 -12.79 9.83
N GLY A 82 5.07 -11.78 9.03
CA GLY A 82 6.46 -11.34 8.89
C GLY A 82 6.81 -9.99 9.54
N GLY A 83 5.87 -9.04 9.66
CA GLY A 83 6.21 -7.65 10.04
C GLY A 83 6.72 -7.46 11.48
N VAL A 84 6.19 -8.23 12.42
CA VAL A 84 6.42 -8.05 13.87
C VAL A 84 6.62 -9.38 14.61
N LEU A 85 6.06 -10.49 14.09
CA LEU A 85 6.23 -11.83 14.66
C LEU A 85 7.64 -12.42 14.51
N GLN A 86 8.46 -11.88 13.59
CA GLN A 86 9.85 -12.32 13.39
C GLN A 86 10.84 -11.59 14.31
N LEU A 87 10.40 -10.56 15.04
CA LEU A 87 11.20 -9.88 16.07
C LEU A 87 11.04 -10.58 17.43
N ALA A 88 10.99 -11.92 17.44
CA ALA A 88 11.16 -12.67 18.67
C ALA A 88 12.62 -12.51 19.11
N ILE A 89 12.90 -11.46 19.88
CA ILE A 89 14.24 -11.18 20.38
C ILE A 89 14.57 -12.28 21.40
N PRO A 90 15.63 -13.07 21.21
CA PRO A 90 16.07 -14.06 22.19
C PRO A 90 16.84 -13.35 23.32
N THR A 91 16.21 -12.37 23.97
CA THR A 91 16.79 -11.67 25.12
C THR A 91 15.73 -11.55 26.20
N ASP A 92 16.10 -11.81 27.45
CA ASP A 92 15.22 -11.61 28.60
C ASP A 92 15.27 -10.17 29.17
N ASN A 93 16.09 -9.30 28.57
CA ASN A 93 16.25 -7.93 29.03
C ASN A 93 15.08 -7.04 28.59
N VAL A 94 14.15 -6.80 29.51
CA VAL A 94 12.96 -5.96 29.32
C VAL A 94 13.29 -4.56 28.79
N LEU A 95 14.39 -3.94 29.23
CA LEU A 95 14.79 -2.61 28.75
C LEU A 95 15.24 -2.64 27.29
N ALA A 96 15.97 -3.69 26.90
CA ALA A 96 16.41 -3.87 25.52
C ALA A 96 15.21 -4.12 24.58
N ILE A 97 14.26 -4.96 25.02
CA ILE A 97 13.00 -5.21 24.31
C ILE A 97 12.21 -3.90 24.14
N GLY A 98 12.03 -3.15 25.23
CA GLY A 98 11.32 -1.88 25.20
C GLY A 98 11.99 -0.82 24.31
N ALA A 99 13.31 -0.69 24.40
CA ALA A 99 14.06 0.24 23.55
C ALA A 99 13.91 -0.11 22.07
N LEU A 100 13.95 -1.40 21.70
CA LEU A 100 13.72 -1.81 20.31
C LEU A 100 12.31 -1.46 19.85
N TRP A 101 11.28 -1.77 20.65
CA TRP A 101 9.90 -1.44 20.29
C TRP A 101 9.66 0.06 20.17
N PHE A 102 10.31 0.86 21.00
CA PHE A 102 10.30 2.30 20.86
C PHE A 102 10.87 2.73 19.49
N VAL A 103 12.02 2.18 19.10
CA VAL A 103 12.63 2.45 17.78
C VAL A 103 11.72 2.03 16.64
N VAL A 104 11.08 0.86 16.73
CA VAL A 104 10.12 0.38 15.74
C VAL A 104 8.93 1.34 15.63
N TYR A 105 8.29 1.70 16.74
CA TYR A 105 7.16 2.63 16.72
C TYR A 105 7.53 4.00 16.15
N VAL A 106 8.71 4.53 16.50
CA VAL A 106 9.23 5.78 15.91
C VAL A 106 9.41 5.63 14.39
N ALA A 107 10.01 4.53 13.94
CA ALA A 107 10.21 4.27 12.52
C ALA A 107 8.87 4.19 11.76
N VAL A 108 7.86 3.53 12.34
CA VAL A 108 6.52 3.45 11.74
C VAL A 108 5.90 4.84 11.58
N VAL A 109 5.96 5.70 12.60
CA VAL A 109 5.44 7.08 12.48
C VAL A 109 6.19 7.86 11.39
N VAL A 110 7.52 7.78 11.36
CA VAL A 110 8.32 8.46 10.34
C VAL A 110 7.94 8.00 8.93
N LEU A 111 7.74 6.69 8.73
CA LEU A 111 7.32 6.13 7.44
C LEU A 111 5.93 6.59 7.02
N ILE A 112 4.97 6.66 7.95
CA ILE A 112 3.62 7.19 7.70
C ILE A 112 3.71 8.63 7.19
N GLU A 113 4.40 9.49 7.94
CA GLU A 113 4.50 10.93 7.65
C GLU A 113 5.28 11.21 6.35
N LEU A 114 6.38 10.49 6.11
CA LEU A 114 7.13 10.58 4.85
C LEU A 114 6.29 10.13 3.66
N THR A 115 5.53 9.04 3.80
CA THR A 115 4.67 8.54 2.71
C THR A 115 3.53 9.51 2.44
N ALA A 116 2.92 10.09 3.48
CA ALA A 116 1.88 11.08 3.34
C ALA A 116 2.37 12.37 2.64
N LEU A 117 3.60 12.80 2.96
CA LEU A 117 4.27 13.89 2.23
C LEU A 117 4.52 13.55 0.76
N LEU A 118 5.05 12.36 0.48
CA LEU A 118 5.29 11.89 -0.89
C LEU A 118 3.99 11.84 -1.69
N LEU A 119 2.91 11.31 -1.10
CA LEU A 119 1.57 11.27 -1.70
C LEU A 119 1.03 12.68 -1.94
N THR A 120 1.23 13.60 -1.00
CA THR A 120 0.82 15.01 -1.15
C THR A 120 1.53 15.67 -2.33
N ALA A 121 2.85 15.48 -2.45
CA ALA A 121 3.63 15.99 -3.57
C ALA A 121 3.23 15.32 -4.90
N PHE A 122 3.04 14.00 -4.88
CA PHE A 122 2.70 13.21 -6.06
C PHE A 122 1.33 13.59 -6.63
N PHE A 123 0.28 13.66 -5.80
CA PHE A 123 -1.06 14.00 -6.27
C PHE A 123 -1.25 15.51 -6.51
N GLY A 124 -0.35 16.35 -5.97
CA GLY A 124 -0.27 17.77 -6.26
C GLY A 124 0.46 18.12 -7.57
N ARG A 125 1.03 17.15 -8.28
CA ARG A 125 1.75 17.37 -9.55
C ARG A 125 0.82 17.89 -10.65
N GLU A 126 1.40 18.61 -11.60
CA GLU A 126 0.72 18.94 -12.86
C GLU A 126 0.51 17.68 -13.70
N ARG A 127 -0.75 17.41 -14.07
CA ARG A 127 -1.10 16.31 -14.97
C ARG A 127 -1.00 16.79 -16.41
N LYS A 128 -0.18 16.13 -17.23
CA LYS A 128 0.11 16.51 -18.63
C LYS A 128 -0.36 15.46 -19.63
N HIS A 129 -0.34 14.19 -19.26
CA HIS A 129 -0.62 13.08 -20.15
C HIS A 129 -1.68 12.18 -19.53
N ASP A 130 -2.93 12.25 -20.02
CA ASP A 130 -4.07 11.53 -19.45
C ASP A 130 -3.78 10.03 -19.23
N LEU A 131 -3.11 9.38 -20.19
CA LEU A 131 -2.79 7.95 -20.12
C LEU A 131 -1.78 7.64 -19.01
N ILE A 132 -0.67 8.37 -18.97
CA ILE A 132 0.40 8.16 -17.98
C ILE A 132 -0.10 8.56 -16.60
N ASP A 133 -0.75 9.72 -16.48
CA ASP A 133 -1.25 10.23 -15.22
C ASP A 133 -2.37 9.35 -14.64
N THR A 134 -3.27 8.82 -15.48
CA THR A 134 -4.27 7.85 -15.03
C THR A 134 -3.61 6.57 -14.53
N THR A 135 -2.63 6.04 -15.28
CA THR A 135 -1.93 4.82 -14.87
C THR A 135 -1.25 5.03 -13.52
N LEU A 136 -0.49 6.11 -13.39
CA LEU A 136 0.23 6.47 -12.17
C LEU A 136 -0.70 6.67 -10.97
N ASP A 137 -1.82 7.38 -11.15
CA ASP A 137 -2.79 7.62 -10.07
C ASP A 137 -3.49 6.32 -9.64
N LEU A 138 -3.93 5.49 -10.58
CA LEU A 138 -4.53 4.19 -10.26
C LEU A 138 -3.54 3.26 -9.56
N SER A 139 -2.31 3.15 -10.08
CA SER A 139 -1.26 2.37 -9.45
C SER A 139 -0.98 2.85 -8.03
N MET A 140 -0.90 4.15 -7.78
CA MET A 140 -0.60 4.65 -6.44
C MET A 140 -1.66 4.27 -5.40
N TYR A 141 -2.92 4.10 -5.80
CA TYR A 141 -3.98 3.62 -4.92
C TYR A 141 -3.93 2.12 -4.62
N THR A 142 -3.37 1.32 -5.52
CA THR A 142 -3.40 -0.15 -5.44
C THR A 142 -2.09 -0.74 -4.95
N LEU A 143 -0.96 -0.04 -5.20
CA LEU A 143 0.42 -0.44 -4.90
C LEU A 143 0.68 -0.95 -3.47
N PRO A 144 0.05 -0.41 -2.40
CA PRO A 144 0.30 -0.92 -1.06
C PRO A 144 -0.05 -2.40 -0.88
N VAL A 145 -1.02 -2.95 -1.63
CA VAL A 145 -1.35 -4.38 -1.54
C VAL A 145 -0.22 -5.28 -2.06
N PRO A 146 0.22 -5.18 -3.32
CA PRO A 146 1.29 -6.02 -3.84
C PRO A 146 2.63 -5.73 -3.16
N LEU A 147 2.88 -4.47 -2.77
CA LEU A 147 4.14 -4.07 -2.14
C LEU A 147 4.19 -4.52 -0.68
N LEU A 148 3.23 -4.12 0.16
CA LEU A 148 3.32 -4.34 1.60
C LEU A 148 2.68 -5.66 2.03
N LEU A 149 1.41 -5.90 1.69
CA LEU A 149 0.67 -7.07 2.18
C LEU A 149 1.17 -8.36 1.56
N THR A 150 1.18 -8.42 0.22
CA THR A 150 1.64 -9.61 -0.51
C THR A 150 3.11 -9.87 -0.22
N GLY A 151 3.96 -8.83 -0.22
CA GLY A 151 5.37 -8.96 0.15
C GLY A 151 5.57 -9.59 1.53
N ASN A 152 4.80 -9.17 2.55
CA ASN A 152 4.89 -9.72 3.91
C ASN A 152 4.55 -11.22 3.97
N VAL A 153 3.55 -11.66 3.19
CA VAL A 153 3.18 -13.07 3.08
C VAL A 153 4.28 -13.86 2.35
N LEU A 154 4.76 -13.35 1.20
CA LEU A 154 5.72 -14.05 0.34
C LEU A 154 7.16 -14.07 0.88
N TYR A 155 7.50 -13.18 1.81
CA TYR A 155 8.85 -13.09 2.38
C TYR A 155 9.20 -14.25 3.31
N VAL A 156 8.20 -14.89 3.92
CA VAL A 156 8.37 -15.99 4.89
C VAL A 156 9.18 -17.14 4.29
N ASP A 157 10.34 -17.50 4.88
CA ASP A 157 11.15 -18.60 4.37
C ASP A 157 10.55 -19.97 4.71
N MET A 158 9.81 -20.52 3.75
CA MET A 158 9.27 -21.88 3.81
C MET A 158 10.07 -22.86 2.95
N TYR A 159 11.00 -22.36 2.12
CA TYR A 159 11.81 -23.20 1.24
C TYR A 159 12.93 -23.90 2.00
N SER A 160 13.67 -23.16 2.84
CA SER A 160 14.77 -23.74 3.62
C SER A 160 14.30 -24.41 4.93
N ASN A 161 13.10 -24.05 5.42
CA ASN A 161 12.56 -24.49 6.69
C ASN A 161 11.27 -25.35 6.52
N PRO A 162 11.38 -26.67 6.30
CA PRO A 162 10.24 -27.53 6.02
C PRO A 162 9.23 -27.60 7.19
N MET A 163 9.68 -27.45 8.43
CA MET A 163 8.79 -27.35 9.60
C MET A 163 7.90 -26.10 9.52
N MET A 164 8.48 -24.97 9.15
CA MET A 164 7.76 -23.70 9.00
C MET A 164 6.74 -23.77 7.86
N ALA A 165 7.10 -24.43 6.76
CA ALA A 165 6.18 -24.74 5.66
C ALA A 165 4.98 -25.59 6.13
N MET A 166 5.24 -26.64 6.92
CA MET A 166 4.19 -27.52 7.44
C MET A 166 3.20 -26.76 8.33
N TYR A 167 3.69 -25.90 9.24
CA TYR A 167 2.84 -25.16 10.17
C TYR A 167 2.10 -23.97 9.53
N LEU A 168 2.72 -23.28 8.57
CA LEU A 168 2.19 -22.01 8.05
C LEU A 168 1.50 -22.15 6.68
N SER A 169 1.70 -23.22 5.92
CA SER A 169 1.18 -23.37 4.54
C SER A 169 -0.31 -23.02 4.39
N GLN A 170 -1.19 -23.60 5.21
CA GLN A 170 -2.62 -23.32 5.15
C GLN A 170 -2.96 -21.87 5.50
N THR A 171 -2.27 -21.30 6.49
CA THR A 171 -2.45 -19.90 6.90
C THR A 171 -1.97 -18.95 5.81
N MET A 172 -0.82 -19.23 5.19
CA MET A 172 -0.26 -18.43 4.10
C MET A 172 -1.15 -18.45 2.87
N ALA A 173 -1.73 -19.61 2.51
CA ALA A 173 -2.69 -19.71 1.42
C ALA A 173 -3.92 -18.82 1.64
N LYS A 174 -4.50 -18.83 2.85
CA LYS A 174 -5.63 -17.96 3.21
C LYS A 174 -5.25 -16.48 3.20
N MET A 175 -4.06 -16.12 3.68
CA MET A 175 -3.58 -14.73 3.66
C MET A 175 -3.31 -14.25 2.24
N LEU A 176 -2.77 -15.09 1.37
CA LEU A 176 -2.56 -14.76 -0.04
C LEU A 176 -3.89 -14.55 -0.77
N GLN A 177 -4.90 -15.38 -0.46
CA GLN A 177 -6.27 -15.20 -0.97
C GLN A 177 -6.89 -13.88 -0.48
N LEU A 178 -6.69 -13.50 0.78
CA LEU A 178 -7.11 -12.21 1.31
C LEU A 178 -6.41 -11.05 0.58
N CYS A 179 -5.11 -11.16 0.32
CA CYS A 179 -4.35 -10.17 -0.45
C CYS A 179 -4.91 -10.02 -1.87
N ALA A 180 -5.24 -11.14 -2.53
CA ALA A 180 -5.86 -11.12 -3.85
C ALA A 180 -7.23 -10.41 -3.84
N TYR A 181 -8.08 -10.68 -2.84
CA TYR A 181 -9.36 -9.99 -2.70
C TYR A 181 -9.20 -8.50 -2.39
N ALA A 182 -8.25 -8.13 -1.52
CA ALA A 182 -7.93 -6.74 -1.24
C ALA A 182 -7.45 -6.02 -2.51
N LEU A 183 -6.61 -6.66 -3.31
CA LEU A 183 -6.11 -6.12 -4.58
C LEU A 183 -7.27 -5.87 -5.54
N ILE A 184 -8.12 -6.88 -5.78
CA ILE A 184 -9.30 -6.76 -6.64
C ILE A 184 -10.21 -5.63 -6.15
N PHE A 185 -10.53 -5.60 -4.87
CA PHE A 185 -11.42 -4.58 -4.30
C PHE A 185 -10.88 -3.17 -4.53
N LEU A 186 -9.60 -2.95 -4.24
CA LEU A 186 -8.96 -1.64 -4.37
C LEU A 186 -8.76 -1.22 -5.82
N THR A 187 -8.41 -2.14 -6.72
CA THR A 187 -8.24 -1.84 -8.15
C THR A 187 -9.57 -1.50 -8.79
N MET A 188 -10.64 -2.26 -8.48
CA MET A 188 -11.99 -1.95 -8.96
C MET A 188 -12.49 -0.62 -8.41
N MET A 189 -12.34 -0.40 -7.09
CA MET A 189 -12.76 0.84 -6.43
C MET A 189 -12.02 2.05 -6.99
N SER A 190 -10.69 1.99 -7.09
CA SER A 190 -9.89 3.08 -7.66
C SER A 190 -10.25 3.37 -9.11
N THR A 191 -10.40 2.33 -9.95
CA THR A 191 -10.79 2.49 -11.35
C THR A 191 -12.14 3.20 -11.47
N VAL A 192 -13.15 2.77 -10.71
CA VAL A 192 -14.48 3.38 -10.75
C VAL A 192 -14.46 4.82 -10.26
N PHE A 193 -13.92 5.09 -9.06
CA PHE A 193 -13.99 6.42 -8.47
C PHE A 193 -13.08 7.46 -9.12
N TYR A 194 -11.93 7.03 -9.62
CA TYR A 194 -10.97 7.92 -10.28
C TYR A 194 -11.45 8.31 -11.67
N LEU A 195 -11.92 7.35 -12.48
CA LEU A 195 -12.36 7.60 -13.85
C LEU A 195 -13.82 8.04 -13.96
N PHE A 196 -14.56 8.06 -12.84
CA PHE A 196 -15.97 8.46 -12.85
C PHE A 196 -16.14 9.81 -13.56
N PRO A 197 -17.11 9.95 -14.49
CA PRO A 197 -17.29 11.19 -15.24
C PRO A 197 -17.58 12.37 -14.30
N ARG A 198 -16.70 13.37 -14.32
CA ARG A 198 -16.83 14.64 -13.60
C ARG A 198 -16.83 15.80 -14.62
N ASN A 199 -17.36 16.95 -14.22
CA ASN A 199 -17.23 18.23 -14.94
C ASN A 199 -17.64 18.19 -16.43
N GLY A 200 -18.84 17.69 -16.73
CA GLY A 200 -19.42 17.77 -18.07
C GLY A 200 -18.83 16.80 -19.10
N ALA A 201 -17.96 15.87 -18.69
CA ALA A 201 -17.50 14.79 -19.57
C ALA A 201 -18.66 13.88 -20.02
N ASP A 202 -18.60 13.44 -21.28
CA ASP A 202 -19.57 12.51 -21.85
C ASP A 202 -19.62 11.21 -21.04
N LYS A 203 -20.78 10.93 -20.43
CA LYS A 203 -20.93 9.84 -19.47
C LYS A 203 -20.72 8.47 -20.10
N PHE A 204 -21.28 8.23 -21.27
CA PHE A 204 -21.26 6.90 -21.91
C PHE A 204 -19.84 6.43 -22.28
N PRO A 205 -19.03 7.18 -23.05
CA PRO A 205 -17.64 6.80 -23.35
C PRO A 205 -16.79 6.59 -22.09
N ARG A 206 -16.97 7.42 -21.06
CA ARG A 206 -16.29 7.28 -19.76
C ARG A 206 -16.66 6.00 -19.03
N LEU A 207 -17.95 5.64 -19.00
CA LEU A 207 -18.40 4.38 -18.41
C LEU A 207 -17.83 3.16 -19.17
N VAL A 208 -17.76 3.23 -20.51
CA VAL A 208 -17.13 2.17 -21.31
C VAL A 208 -15.64 2.06 -21.00
N ARG A 209 -14.92 3.19 -20.86
CA ARG A 209 -13.51 3.15 -20.42
C ARG A 209 -13.34 2.45 -19.09
N ILE A 210 -14.18 2.78 -18.10
CA ILE A 210 -14.15 2.13 -16.77
C ILE A 210 -14.34 0.63 -16.94
N PHE A 211 -15.37 0.21 -17.66
CA PHE A 211 -15.69 -1.20 -17.85
C PHE A 211 -14.57 -1.96 -18.56
N VAL A 212 -14.06 -1.43 -19.67
CA VAL A 212 -12.95 -2.06 -20.43
C VAL A 212 -11.68 -2.12 -19.59
N THR A 213 -11.31 -1.04 -18.91
CA THR A 213 -10.11 -1.02 -18.05
C THR A 213 -10.22 -2.07 -16.94
N ALA A 214 -11.35 -2.11 -16.23
CA ALA A 214 -11.59 -3.06 -15.14
C ALA A 214 -11.62 -4.51 -15.65
N LEU A 215 -12.33 -4.77 -16.75
CA LEU A 215 -12.45 -6.10 -17.34
C LEU A 215 -11.09 -6.61 -17.83
N MET A 216 -10.29 -5.76 -18.47
CA MET A 216 -8.96 -6.14 -18.95
C MET A 216 -8.00 -6.44 -17.79
N TRP A 217 -8.03 -5.62 -16.74
CA TRP A 217 -7.23 -5.87 -15.54
C TRP A 217 -7.60 -7.21 -14.91
N LEU A 218 -8.91 -7.51 -14.79
CA LEU A 218 -9.42 -8.79 -14.28
C LEU A 218 -9.06 -9.96 -15.18
N ALA A 219 -9.15 -9.81 -16.50
CA ALA A 219 -8.83 -10.86 -17.45
C ALA A 219 -7.34 -11.24 -17.40
N ILE A 220 -6.45 -10.23 -17.35
CA ILE A 220 -5.00 -10.46 -17.25
C ILE A 220 -4.66 -11.15 -15.92
N ASN A 221 -5.12 -10.61 -14.79
CA ASN A 221 -4.85 -11.20 -13.48
C ASN A 221 -5.49 -12.59 -13.31
N GLY A 222 -6.73 -12.77 -13.79
CA GLY A 222 -7.42 -14.06 -13.75
C GLY A 222 -6.68 -15.12 -14.57
N HIS A 223 -6.16 -14.76 -15.75
CA HIS A 223 -5.34 -15.66 -16.55
C HIS A 223 -3.99 -15.95 -15.89
N MET A 224 -3.35 -14.96 -15.25
CA MET A 224 -2.10 -15.19 -14.51
C MET A 224 -2.28 -16.08 -13.29
N LEU A 225 -3.41 -16.00 -12.59
CA LEU A 225 -3.66 -16.76 -11.37
C LEU A 225 -4.24 -18.16 -11.60
N TYR A 226 -5.07 -18.33 -12.63
CA TYR A 226 -5.84 -19.56 -12.87
C TYR A 226 -5.69 -20.12 -14.29
N GLY A 227 -5.04 -19.38 -15.18
CA GLY A 227 -4.81 -19.79 -16.56
C GLY A 227 -3.56 -20.66 -16.72
N TYR A 228 -3.32 -21.04 -17.96
CA TYR A 228 -2.12 -21.79 -18.32
C TYR A 228 -0.91 -20.85 -18.42
N ILE A 229 0.12 -21.11 -17.61
CA ILE A 229 1.41 -20.44 -17.71
C ILE A 229 2.37 -21.35 -18.47
N PRO A 230 2.97 -20.90 -19.60
CA PRO A 230 3.96 -21.69 -20.32
C PRO A 230 5.15 -22.09 -19.42
N PRO A 231 5.72 -23.31 -19.56
CA PRO A 231 6.82 -23.79 -18.72
C PRO A 231 8.01 -22.83 -18.66
N MET A 232 8.38 -22.24 -19.80
CA MET A 232 9.45 -21.24 -19.88
C MET A 232 9.19 -20.04 -18.95
N MET A 233 7.93 -19.57 -18.86
CA MET A 233 7.57 -18.44 -18.00
C MET A 233 7.63 -18.81 -16.51
N LEU A 234 7.33 -20.07 -16.14
CA LEU A 234 7.44 -20.52 -14.76
C LEU A 234 8.88 -20.44 -14.24
N ASP A 235 9.86 -20.82 -15.07
CA ASP A 235 11.28 -20.75 -14.72
C ASP A 235 11.71 -19.30 -14.45
N TRP A 236 11.26 -18.35 -15.29
CA TRP A 236 11.52 -16.93 -15.10
C TRP A 236 10.81 -16.37 -13.86
N ILE A 237 9.58 -16.80 -13.57
CA ILE A 237 8.82 -16.33 -12.40
C ILE A 237 9.51 -16.71 -11.10
N PHE A 238 10.11 -17.91 -10.98
CA PHE A 238 10.82 -18.30 -9.77
C PHE A 238 12.13 -17.53 -9.53
N VAL A 239 12.72 -16.97 -10.59
CA VAL A 239 13.88 -16.07 -10.50
C VAL A 239 13.44 -14.64 -10.18
N ALA A 240 12.40 -14.15 -10.86
CA ALA A 240 11.89 -12.79 -10.71
C ALA A 240 11.08 -12.59 -9.41
N VAL A 241 10.41 -13.62 -8.92
CA VAL A 241 9.63 -13.60 -7.68
C VAL A 241 10.10 -14.78 -6.82
N PRO A 242 11.14 -14.58 -5.98
CA PRO A 242 11.68 -15.61 -5.08
C PRO A 242 10.73 -15.85 -3.90
N VAL A 243 9.55 -16.38 -4.21
CA VAL A 243 8.45 -16.67 -3.28
C VAL A 243 8.93 -17.64 -2.18
N PHE A 244 8.70 -17.25 -0.93
CA PHE A 244 9.01 -18.00 0.27
C PHE A 244 10.49 -18.34 0.49
N ARG A 245 11.38 -17.42 0.10
CA ARG A 245 12.84 -17.59 0.22
C ARG A 245 13.53 -16.48 1.04
N ALA A 246 12.81 -15.75 1.90
CA ALA A 246 13.34 -14.59 2.65
C ALA A 246 14.07 -13.55 1.78
N ASN A 247 13.64 -13.40 0.54
CA ASN A 247 14.25 -12.48 -0.40
C ASN A 247 13.39 -11.21 -0.54
N PRO A 248 13.95 -10.01 -0.30
CA PRO A 248 13.19 -8.76 -0.32
C PRO A 248 12.66 -8.38 -1.71
N LEU A 249 13.09 -9.05 -2.77
CA LEU A 249 12.59 -8.83 -4.13
C LEU A 249 11.07 -9.00 -4.23
N VAL A 250 10.47 -9.84 -3.37
CA VAL A 250 9.01 -10.07 -3.30
C VAL A 250 8.20 -8.83 -2.88
N TYR A 251 8.84 -7.79 -2.33
CA TYR A 251 8.19 -6.50 -2.05
C TYR A 251 8.13 -5.60 -3.29
N VAL A 252 8.97 -5.84 -4.31
CA VAL A 252 9.11 -4.94 -5.46
C VAL A 252 8.51 -5.55 -6.72
N THR A 253 8.75 -6.85 -6.97
CA THR A 253 8.38 -7.44 -8.26
C THR A 253 6.87 -7.56 -8.46
N PRO A 254 6.04 -7.98 -7.48
CA PRO A 254 4.59 -7.95 -7.63
C PRO A 254 4.04 -6.54 -7.90
N ALA A 255 4.66 -5.52 -7.32
CA ALA A 255 4.27 -4.12 -7.52
C ALA A 255 4.55 -3.64 -8.96
N ILE A 256 5.71 -4.01 -9.53
CA ILE A 256 6.05 -3.70 -10.92
C ILE A 256 5.06 -4.39 -11.88
N PHE A 257 4.75 -5.67 -11.63
CA PHE A 257 3.76 -6.40 -12.42
C PHE A 257 2.40 -5.70 -12.38
N GLU A 258 1.93 -5.31 -11.19
CA GLU A 258 0.66 -4.62 -11.04
C GLU A 258 0.61 -3.30 -11.83
N VAL A 259 1.67 -2.48 -11.77
CA VAL A 259 1.77 -1.23 -12.55
C VAL A 259 1.70 -1.52 -14.05
N ALA A 260 2.38 -2.57 -14.53
CA ALA A 260 2.35 -2.96 -15.93
C ALA A 260 0.95 -3.42 -16.38
N VAL A 261 0.25 -4.20 -15.55
CA VAL A 261 -1.11 -4.67 -15.85
C VAL A 261 -2.10 -3.51 -15.87
N ILE A 262 -1.99 -2.57 -14.91
CA ILE A 262 -2.78 -1.34 -14.91
C ILE A 262 -2.52 -0.53 -16.18
N PHE A 263 -1.26 -0.35 -16.57
CA PHE A 263 -0.89 0.39 -17.78
C PHE A 263 -1.56 -0.20 -19.02
N ILE A 264 -1.42 -1.52 -19.25
CA ILE A 264 -2.03 -2.21 -20.39
C ILE A 264 -3.55 -2.02 -20.39
N SER A 265 -4.18 -2.15 -19.21
CA SER A 265 -5.62 -2.03 -19.04
C SER A 265 -6.11 -0.61 -19.34
N VAL A 266 -5.40 0.41 -18.85
CA VAL A 266 -5.70 1.83 -19.08
C VAL A 266 -5.52 2.19 -20.56
N VAL A 267 -4.47 1.69 -21.22
CA VAL A 267 -4.23 1.89 -22.65
C VAL A 267 -5.45 1.43 -23.45
N LEU A 268 -5.93 0.21 -23.21
CA LEU A 268 -7.09 -0.34 -23.91
C LEU A 268 -8.35 0.46 -23.65
N GLY A 269 -8.66 0.77 -22.38
CA GLY A 269 -9.82 1.59 -22.03
C GLY A 269 -9.78 2.99 -22.65
N TYR A 270 -8.60 3.62 -22.69
CA TYR A 270 -8.38 4.95 -23.28
C TYR A 270 -8.64 4.97 -24.79
N TYR A 271 -8.12 3.97 -25.52
CA TYR A 271 -8.33 3.90 -26.97
C TYR A 271 -9.79 3.62 -27.33
N VAL A 272 -10.47 2.74 -26.59
CA VAL A 272 -11.90 2.49 -26.79
C VAL A 272 -12.72 3.77 -26.58
N GLU A 273 -12.43 4.53 -25.52
CA GLU A 273 -13.09 5.82 -25.28
C GLU A 273 -12.91 6.78 -26.47
N LYS A 274 -11.68 6.94 -26.95
CA LYS A 274 -11.39 7.81 -28.09
C LYS A 274 -12.11 7.38 -29.36
N CYS A 275 -12.15 6.09 -29.66
CA CYS A 275 -12.86 5.56 -30.83
C CYS A 275 -14.36 5.90 -30.77
N ILE A 276 -14.99 5.74 -29.60
CA ILE A 276 -16.42 6.05 -29.42
C ILE A 276 -16.68 7.55 -29.59
N ILE A 277 -15.86 8.41 -28.99
CA ILE A 277 -15.98 9.87 -29.12
C ILE A 277 -15.80 10.28 -30.58
N GLN A 278 -14.80 9.71 -31.27
CA GLN A 278 -14.56 9.99 -32.68
C GLN A 278 -15.73 9.54 -33.56
N TYR A 279 -16.32 8.37 -33.30
CA TYR A 279 -17.48 7.88 -34.02
C TYR A 279 -18.71 8.79 -33.83
N LYS A 280 -19.01 9.17 -32.58
CA LYS A 280 -20.09 10.11 -32.24
C LYS A 280 -19.90 11.48 -32.91
N SER A 281 -18.66 11.97 -32.98
CA SER A 281 -18.35 13.25 -33.65
C SER A 281 -18.58 13.22 -35.17
N LYS A 282 -18.57 12.02 -35.78
CA LYS A 282 -18.83 11.83 -37.22
C LYS A 282 -20.31 11.69 -37.56
N GLY A 283 -21.21 11.70 -36.56
CA GLY A 283 -22.67 11.66 -36.79
C GLY A 283 -23.20 10.32 -37.30
N ILE A 284 -22.46 9.23 -37.06
CA ILE A 284 -22.89 7.84 -37.29
C ILE A 284 -23.19 7.22 -35.91
#